data_AF-A0A7I4Z0G6-F1
#
_entry.id   AF-A0A7I4Z0G6-F1
#
_cell.length_a   1.000
_cell.length_b   1.000
_cell.length_c   1.000
_cell.angle_alpha   90.00
_cell.angle_beta   90.00
_cell.angle_gamma   90.00
#
_symmetry.space_group_name_H-M   'P 1'
#
loop_
_entity.id
_entity.type
_entity.pdbx_description
1 polymer ?
#
loop_
_entity_poly.entity_id
_entity_poly.type
_entity_poly.pdbx_seq_one_letter_code
_entity_poly.pdbx_strand_id
1 'polypeptide(L)'
;MVFFHGGNFQTGSANEWPAHGLASRGMVVVTVNYRLGAMGFMSLGDSQSGNYGLMDQRLALQWIRDHIPAFGGDPQAVTIVGHDAGGVSVGMHMLSPLSKSLFRSAASMSGAEVSYHSYIGKPALAFNNTIKLGRYLGCTQSVAYDVWNCILSRSTNDIVRATTDIPIEYNRYLFLPTVDGVNIPGNPLWILNNAPTGLAAIPSAVPLLIGMNAQDGTEVILEDRLLGEFNDFNNVDQEYFRSYALEYAFRHNYTMNREAIVEAIIDRYTFWPDPADEWAVRNSFIHFATDAYYTAPVSLSAHLHSAAGSRTFMYVNNYNLSRTGFIPGWMGSCRECDLYLLFGYPFLPDDLRPYHLRGVNFTDMDRNASQLFSNIFRRFVYHQNPNFLYDGSWSALEPRRHWYMNFNYSHWSEMSIPGKLERDYRYEEVAFWNEYIPALVNYMTTTFPPSEVSVRRQLMAFQWVVAVVVAFLLLFIVLTGGFAYQVCERSQSPNDIKESHRLVEHVDNFNSASSSIHEPHFHRISNL
;
A
#
# COMPACT_ATOMS: atom_id res chain seq x y z
N MET A 1 11.86 -22.40 -14.40
CA MET A 1 11.42 -21.46 -13.36
C MET A 1 12.65 -20.81 -12.75
N VAL A 2 12.65 -19.50 -12.60
CA VAL A 2 13.73 -18.75 -11.92
C VAL A 2 13.12 -18.09 -10.70
N PHE A 3 13.65 -18.40 -9.52
CA PHE A 3 13.10 -17.96 -8.25
C PHE A 3 13.98 -16.88 -7.61
N PHE A 4 13.36 -15.74 -7.30
CA PHE A 4 13.93 -14.67 -6.49
C PHE A 4 13.38 -14.77 -5.07
N HIS A 5 14.28 -14.94 -4.10
CA HIS A 5 13.90 -15.08 -2.70
C HIS A 5 13.34 -13.77 -2.11
N GLY A 6 12.64 -13.86 -0.98
CA GLY A 6 12.13 -12.71 -0.22
C GLY A 6 13.19 -12.14 0.73
N GLY A 7 12.71 -11.44 1.76
CA GLY A 7 13.54 -10.89 2.84
C GLY A 7 13.65 -9.38 2.80
N ASN A 8 12.59 -8.69 2.34
CA ASN A 8 12.44 -7.23 2.39
C ASN A 8 13.58 -6.44 1.71
N PHE A 9 14.30 -7.07 0.79
CA PHE A 9 15.58 -6.61 0.22
C PHE A 9 16.72 -6.42 1.22
N GLN A 10 16.56 -6.81 2.49
CA GLN A 10 17.55 -6.66 3.54
C GLN A 10 18.31 -7.96 3.82
N THR A 11 17.60 -9.09 3.77
CA THR A 11 18.11 -10.42 4.10
C THR A 11 17.62 -11.46 3.07
N GLY A 12 18.05 -12.71 3.22
CA GLY A 12 17.63 -13.83 2.37
C GLY A 12 18.79 -14.49 1.63
N SER A 13 18.53 -15.70 1.13
CA SER A 13 19.48 -16.46 0.31
C SER A 13 18.80 -17.45 -0.63
N ALA A 14 19.40 -17.68 -1.79
CA ALA A 14 18.99 -18.72 -2.73
C ALA A 14 18.96 -20.15 -2.15
N ASN A 15 19.65 -20.39 -1.02
CA ASN A 15 19.71 -21.68 -0.35
C ASN A 15 18.58 -21.93 0.66
N GLU A 16 17.77 -20.91 0.99
CA GLU A 16 16.66 -21.02 1.95
C GLU A 16 15.53 -21.90 1.42
N TRP A 17 15.39 -21.96 0.10
CA TRP A 17 14.29 -22.65 -0.58
C TRP A 17 14.85 -23.77 -1.48
N PRO A 18 15.16 -24.95 -0.91
CA PRO A 18 15.73 -26.07 -1.64
C PRO A 18 14.75 -26.57 -2.71
N ALA A 19 15.14 -26.44 -3.98
CA ALA A 19 14.27 -26.74 -5.12
C ALA A 19 14.12 -28.23 -5.47
N HIS A 20 14.66 -29.15 -4.67
CA HIS A 20 14.63 -30.60 -4.93
C HIS A 20 13.20 -31.14 -5.14
N GLY A 21 12.24 -30.66 -4.35
CA GLY A 21 10.83 -31.07 -4.46
C GLY A 21 10.22 -30.69 -5.81
N LEU A 22 10.49 -29.49 -6.30
CA LEU A 22 10.04 -29.04 -7.63
C LEU A 22 10.81 -29.72 -8.76
N ALA A 23 12.13 -29.88 -8.61
CA ALA A 23 12.98 -30.52 -9.61
C ALA A 23 12.59 -31.98 -9.85
N SER A 24 12.29 -32.73 -8.78
CA SER A 24 11.80 -34.12 -8.87
C SER A 24 10.48 -34.26 -9.64
N ARG A 25 9.72 -33.16 -9.79
CA ARG A 25 8.47 -33.10 -10.58
C ARG A 25 8.71 -32.71 -12.04
N GLY A 26 9.97 -32.78 -12.49
CA GLY A 26 10.37 -32.52 -13.87
C GLY A 26 10.40 -31.04 -14.21
N MET A 27 10.79 -30.17 -13.29
CA MET A 27 10.99 -28.74 -13.55
C MET A 27 12.47 -28.39 -13.45
N VAL A 28 12.98 -27.58 -14.39
CA VAL A 28 14.26 -26.90 -14.18
C VAL A 28 14.02 -25.65 -13.34
N VAL A 29 14.58 -25.65 -12.13
CA VAL A 29 14.44 -24.56 -11.16
C VAL A 29 15.80 -23.95 -10.89
N VAL A 30 15.91 -22.63 -11.02
CA VAL A 30 17.10 -21.86 -10.71
C VAL A 30 16.76 -20.91 -9.56
N THR A 31 17.42 -21.02 -8.41
CA THR A 31 17.34 -20.04 -7.33
C THR A 31 18.52 -19.07 -7.46
N VAL A 32 18.28 -17.78 -7.27
CA VAL A 32 19.27 -16.73 -7.58
C VAL A 32 19.58 -15.92 -6.33
N ASN A 33 20.88 -15.74 -6.03
CA ASN A 33 21.33 -14.74 -5.06
C ASN A 33 21.47 -13.39 -5.76
N TYR A 34 21.13 -12.33 -5.06
CA TYR A 34 21.35 -10.95 -5.49
C TYR A 34 21.77 -10.10 -4.28
N ARG A 35 22.47 -8.98 -4.50
CA ARG A 35 22.90 -8.12 -3.40
C ARG A 35 21.70 -7.48 -2.69
N LEU A 36 21.82 -7.35 -1.37
CA LEU A 36 20.78 -6.88 -0.44
C LEU A 36 21.27 -5.66 0.36
N GLY A 37 20.35 -5.01 1.06
CA GLY A 37 20.59 -3.86 1.93
C GLY A 37 21.35 -2.74 1.22
N ALA A 38 22.22 -2.06 1.95
CA ALA A 38 23.08 -1.01 1.38
C ALA A 38 23.92 -1.52 0.19
N MET A 39 24.42 -2.75 0.24
CA MET A 39 25.28 -3.32 -0.80
C MET A 39 24.54 -3.52 -2.13
N GLY A 40 23.23 -3.77 -2.08
CA GLY A 40 22.37 -3.93 -3.26
C GLY A 40 21.71 -2.65 -3.73
N PHE A 41 21.42 -1.71 -2.81
CA PHE A 41 20.43 -0.66 -3.07
C PHE A 41 20.80 0.74 -2.59
N MET A 42 22.00 0.98 -2.04
CA MET A 42 22.46 2.35 -1.82
C MET A 42 22.61 3.11 -3.15
N SER A 43 22.16 4.36 -3.18
CA SER A 43 22.12 5.19 -4.39
C SER A 43 22.45 6.64 -4.06
N LEU A 44 23.10 7.33 -4.99
CA LEU A 44 23.30 8.77 -4.98
C LEU A 44 22.12 9.53 -5.64
N GLY A 45 21.01 8.84 -5.92
CA GLY A 45 19.83 9.46 -6.53
C GLY A 45 20.04 9.83 -8.00
N ASP A 46 21.04 9.24 -8.65
CA ASP A 46 21.32 9.36 -10.07
C ASP A 46 20.96 8.07 -10.83
N SER A 47 21.17 8.06 -12.14
CA SER A 47 20.88 6.91 -13.01
C SER A 47 21.98 5.85 -13.03
N GLN A 48 23.12 6.08 -12.36
CA GLN A 48 24.30 5.22 -12.41
C GLN A 48 24.50 4.40 -11.13
N SER A 49 23.87 4.81 -10.02
CA SER A 49 24.03 4.21 -8.71
C SER A 49 22.72 3.64 -8.15
N GLY A 50 22.85 2.55 -7.39
CA GLY A 50 21.71 1.82 -6.83
C GLY A 50 21.17 0.74 -7.75
N ASN A 51 20.09 0.09 -7.31
CA ASN A 51 19.44 -1.03 -8.01
C ASN A 51 20.37 -2.19 -8.39
N TYR A 52 21.55 -2.31 -7.76
CA TYR A 52 22.50 -3.36 -8.07
C TYR A 52 21.94 -4.75 -7.82
N GLY A 53 21.08 -4.93 -6.81
CA GLY A 53 20.35 -6.18 -6.60
C GLY A 53 19.46 -6.57 -7.79
N LEU A 54 18.73 -5.62 -8.37
CA LEU A 54 17.94 -5.87 -9.61
C LEU A 54 18.85 -6.12 -10.82
N MET A 55 20.00 -5.47 -10.89
CA MET A 55 21.00 -5.71 -11.93
C MET A 55 21.60 -7.11 -11.84
N ASP A 56 21.85 -7.61 -10.62
CA ASP A 56 22.32 -8.98 -10.37
C ASP A 56 21.27 -10.00 -10.83
N GLN A 57 19.99 -9.79 -10.49
CA GLN A 57 18.89 -10.63 -10.97
C GLN A 57 18.78 -10.62 -12.50
N ARG A 58 18.89 -9.45 -13.14
CA ARG A 58 18.91 -9.33 -14.61
C ARG A 58 20.09 -10.07 -15.23
N LEU A 59 21.28 -9.95 -14.65
CA LEU A 59 22.47 -10.66 -15.12
C LEU A 59 22.28 -12.17 -15.01
N ALA A 60 21.67 -12.67 -13.93
CA ALA A 60 21.31 -14.07 -13.80
C ALA A 60 20.33 -14.52 -14.90
N LEU A 61 19.32 -13.71 -15.22
CA LEU A 61 18.39 -14.02 -16.33
C LEU A 61 19.09 -14.06 -17.69
N GLN A 62 20.05 -13.16 -17.94
CA GLN A 62 20.88 -13.20 -19.15
C GLN A 62 21.73 -14.47 -19.20
N TRP A 63 22.36 -14.85 -18.08
CA TRP A 63 23.11 -16.09 -17.97
C TRP A 63 22.23 -17.31 -18.26
N ILE A 64 21.02 -17.35 -17.70
CA ILE A 64 20.05 -18.43 -17.91
C ILE A 64 19.67 -18.53 -19.38
N ARG A 65 19.36 -17.42 -20.05
CA ARG A 65 19.09 -17.41 -21.49
C ARG A 65 20.21 -18.06 -22.30
N ASP A 66 21.46 -17.78 -21.92
CA ASP A 66 22.64 -18.21 -22.69
C ASP A 66 23.10 -19.64 -22.34
N HIS A 67 22.80 -20.15 -21.13
CA HIS A 67 23.39 -21.40 -20.63
C HIS A 67 22.38 -22.48 -20.18
N ILE A 68 21.11 -22.14 -19.92
CA ILE A 68 20.14 -23.12 -19.42
C ILE A 68 19.87 -24.32 -20.35
N PRO A 69 20.07 -24.26 -21.70
CA PRO A 69 19.99 -25.44 -22.55
C PRO A 69 20.89 -26.60 -22.10
N ALA A 70 22.08 -26.30 -21.56
CA ALA A 70 23.01 -27.32 -21.08
C ALA A 70 22.50 -28.09 -19.84
N PHE A 71 21.52 -27.54 -19.14
CA PHE A 71 20.88 -28.12 -17.95
C PHE A 71 19.50 -28.72 -18.27
N GLY A 72 19.14 -28.83 -19.57
CA GLY A 72 17.85 -29.35 -20.02
C GLY A 72 16.69 -28.35 -19.91
N GLY A 73 16.97 -27.07 -19.66
CA GLY A 73 15.96 -26.02 -19.67
C GLY A 73 15.79 -25.38 -21.05
N ASP A 74 14.61 -24.82 -21.31
CA ASP A 74 14.34 -24.04 -22.52
C ASP A 74 14.45 -22.53 -22.22
N PRO A 75 15.39 -21.81 -22.84
CA PRO A 75 15.60 -20.38 -22.62
C PRO A 75 14.43 -19.51 -23.12
N GLN A 76 13.56 -20.03 -23.99
CA GLN A 76 12.33 -19.35 -24.41
C GLN A 76 11.16 -19.62 -23.46
N ALA A 77 11.31 -20.58 -22.53
CA ALA A 77 10.27 -20.99 -21.60
C ALA A 77 10.51 -20.50 -20.15
N VAL A 78 11.23 -19.40 -19.99
CA VAL A 78 11.58 -18.85 -18.66
C VAL A 78 10.37 -18.18 -17.99
N THR A 79 10.01 -18.68 -16.80
CA THR A 79 9.07 -18.02 -15.88
C THR A 79 9.84 -17.50 -14.69
N ILE A 80 9.77 -16.19 -14.41
CA ILE A 80 10.28 -15.60 -13.17
C ILE A 80 9.23 -15.72 -12.08
N VAL A 81 9.65 -16.12 -10.89
CA VAL A 81 8.81 -16.29 -9.72
C VAL A 81 9.51 -15.63 -8.55
N GLY A 82 8.78 -14.94 -7.70
CA GLY A 82 9.38 -14.37 -6.51
C GLY A 82 8.39 -14.26 -5.36
N HIS A 83 8.95 -14.25 -4.16
CA HIS A 83 8.19 -14.07 -2.92
C HIS A 83 8.61 -12.78 -2.22
N ASP A 84 7.67 -12.06 -1.62
CA ASP A 84 7.94 -10.84 -0.85
C ASP A 84 8.77 -9.83 -1.69
N ALA A 85 9.98 -9.44 -1.28
CA ALA A 85 10.91 -8.62 -2.06
C ALA A 85 11.26 -9.23 -3.44
N GLY A 86 11.32 -10.56 -3.55
CA GLY A 86 11.45 -11.26 -4.82
C GLY A 86 10.20 -11.10 -5.70
N GLY A 87 9.00 -11.08 -5.10
CA GLY A 87 7.74 -10.80 -5.80
C GLY A 87 7.67 -9.37 -6.32
N VAL A 88 8.11 -8.41 -5.50
CA VAL A 88 8.36 -7.02 -5.92
C VAL A 88 9.34 -6.98 -7.08
N SER A 89 10.45 -7.74 -7.01
CA SER A 89 11.45 -7.81 -8.07
C SER A 89 10.84 -8.31 -9.39
N VAL A 90 9.93 -9.29 -9.35
CA VAL A 90 9.18 -9.75 -10.52
C VAL A 90 8.39 -8.60 -11.14
N GLY A 91 7.64 -7.84 -10.34
CA GLY A 91 6.94 -6.63 -10.80
C GLY A 91 7.87 -5.60 -11.41
N MET A 92 9.02 -5.33 -10.78
CA MET A 92 10.03 -4.40 -11.30
C MET A 92 10.64 -4.88 -12.63
N HIS A 93 10.90 -6.17 -12.79
CA HIS A 93 11.35 -6.73 -14.07
C HIS A 93 10.27 -6.66 -15.15
N MET A 94 8.99 -6.77 -14.80
CA MET A 94 7.88 -6.55 -15.73
C MET A 94 7.81 -5.09 -16.21
N LEU A 95 8.19 -4.12 -15.38
CA LEU A 95 8.21 -2.69 -15.73
C LEU A 95 9.53 -2.20 -16.33
N SER A 96 10.60 -3.00 -16.24
CA SER A 96 11.93 -2.62 -16.71
C SER A 96 12.11 -2.93 -18.21
N PRO A 97 12.40 -1.93 -19.06
CA PRO A 97 12.65 -2.17 -20.48
C PRO A 97 13.87 -3.06 -20.73
N LEU A 98 14.81 -3.09 -19.77
CA LEU A 98 16.03 -3.88 -19.82
C LEU A 98 15.80 -5.37 -19.53
N SER A 99 14.60 -5.76 -19.07
CA SER A 99 14.27 -7.15 -18.69
C SER A 99 13.17 -7.78 -19.55
N LYS A 100 12.43 -6.99 -20.34
CA LYS A 100 11.20 -7.37 -21.08
C LYS A 100 11.31 -8.60 -22.01
N SER A 101 12.52 -8.99 -22.41
CA SER A 101 12.76 -10.14 -23.30
C SER A 101 13.44 -11.33 -22.63
N LEU A 102 13.63 -11.30 -21.30
CA LEU A 102 14.35 -12.33 -20.56
C LEU A 102 13.43 -13.38 -19.91
N PHE A 103 12.12 -13.21 -20.00
CA PHE A 103 11.12 -14.12 -19.45
C PHE A 103 9.83 -14.08 -20.27
N ARG A 104 9.09 -15.18 -20.26
CA ARG A 104 7.82 -15.35 -20.99
C ARG A 104 6.56 -15.28 -20.12
N SER A 105 6.72 -15.34 -18.81
CA SER A 105 5.64 -15.28 -17.81
C SER A 105 6.22 -14.95 -16.45
N ALA A 106 5.38 -14.47 -15.55
CA ALA A 106 5.76 -13.98 -14.24
C ALA A 106 4.83 -14.53 -13.15
N ALA A 107 5.36 -14.80 -11.96
CA ALA A 107 4.54 -15.04 -10.78
C ALA A 107 5.05 -14.28 -9.56
N SER A 108 4.14 -13.63 -8.83
CA SER A 108 4.46 -12.86 -7.62
C SER A 108 3.67 -13.40 -6.43
N MET A 109 4.38 -13.76 -5.37
CA MET A 109 3.80 -14.33 -4.14
C MET A 109 4.03 -13.32 -3.00
N SER A 110 2.96 -12.83 -2.39
CA SER A 110 3.02 -11.88 -1.26
C SER A 110 3.91 -10.66 -1.51
N GLY A 111 3.93 -10.14 -2.74
CA GLY A 111 4.78 -9.01 -3.12
C GLY A 111 4.20 -8.21 -4.28
N ALA A 112 4.33 -6.88 -4.20
CA ALA A 112 3.82 -5.97 -5.23
C ALA A 112 4.69 -4.72 -5.35
N GLU A 113 5.11 -4.40 -6.58
CA GLU A 113 5.93 -3.25 -6.95
C GLU A 113 5.26 -1.90 -6.72
N VAL A 114 3.94 -1.88 -6.54
CA VAL A 114 3.16 -0.67 -6.19
C VAL A 114 3.05 -0.45 -4.69
N SER A 115 3.47 -1.42 -3.86
CA SER A 115 3.43 -1.27 -2.40
C SER A 115 4.43 -0.23 -1.93
N TYR A 116 4.02 0.63 -1.01
CA TYR A 116 4.84 1.77 -0.58
C TYR A 116 6.15 1.34 0.10
N HIS A 117 6.13 0.18 0.76
CA HIS A 117 7.25 -0.35 1.52
C HIS A 117 8.28 -1.10 0.66
N SER A 118 8.04 -1.17 -0.66
CA SER A 118 8.78 -2.05 -1.57
C SER A 118 9.74 -1.31 -2.50
N TYR A 119 9.71 0.02 -2.55
CA TYR A 119 10.62 0.84 -3.36
C TYR A 119 10.73 2.29 -2.84
N ILE A 120 11.76 3.01 -3.29
CA ILE A 120 11.94 4.44 -3.07
C ILE A 120 11.55 5.19 -4.34
N GLY A 121 10.40 5.85 -4.31
CA GLY A 121 9.89 6.63 -5.44
C GLY A 121 10.58 7.98 -5.66
N LYS A 122 11.24 8.53 -4.63
CA LYS A 122 11.93 9.83 -4.69
C LYS A 122 13.45 9.63 -4.63
N PRO A 123 14.21 9.91 -5.71
CA PRO A 123 15.67 9.72 -5.72
C PRO A 123 16.40 10.47 -4.60
N ALA A 124 15.89 11.65 -4.21
CA ALA A 124 16.45 12.45 -3.11
C ALA A 124 16.42 11.71 -1.76
N LEU A 125 15.42 10.85 -1.50
CA LEU A 125 15.38 10.04 -0.28
C LEU A 125 16.49 8.98 -0.30
N ALA A 126 16.70 8.31 -1.44
CA ALA A 126 17.77 7.34 -1.59
C ALA A 126 19.16 7.98 -1.41
N PHE A 127 19.37 9.16 -2.01
CA PHE A 127 20.57 9.97 -1.78
C PHE A 127 20.79 10.27 -0.30
N ASN A 128 19.76 10.79 0.39
CA ASN A 128 19.86 11.13 1.81
C ASN A 128 20.20 9.91 2.68
N ASN A 129 19.61 8.75 2.40
CA ASN A 129 19.89 7.51 3.13
C ASN A 129 21.36 7.08 2.95
N THR A 130 21.91 7.19 1.74
CA THR A 130 23.32 6.89 1.47
C THR A 130 24.27 7.87 2.19
N ILE A 131 23.95 9.17 2.18
CA ILE A 131 24.75 10.16 2.93
C ILE A 131 24.66 9.92 4.45
N LYS A 132 23.50 9.52 4.95
CA LYS A 132 23.31 9.16 6.37
C LYS A 132 24.16 7.96 6.74
N LEU A 133 24.19 6.91 5.91
CA LEU A 133 25.10 5.77 6.08
C LEU A 133 26.56 6.22 6.09
N GLY A 134 26.96 7.10 5.17
CA GLY A 134 28.30 7.69 5.15
C GLY A 134 28.67 8.31 6.50
N ARG A 135 27.78 9.11 7.11
CA ARG A 135 28.02 9.73 8.42
C ARG A 135 28.23 8.71 9.54
N TYR A 136 27.42 7.65 9.58
CA TYR A 136 27.57 6.57 10.58
C TYR A 136 28.87 5.80 10.41
N LEU A 137 29.41 5.75 9.18
CA LEU A 137 30.71 5.14 8.87
C LEU A 137 31.90 6.11 8.99
N GLY A 138 31.67 7.35 9.46
CA GLY A 138 32.70 8.39 9.53
C GLY A 138 33.17 8.90 8.16
N CYS A 139 32.38 8.69 7.12
CA CYS A 139 32.57 9.22 5.77
C CYS A 139 31.80 10.54 5.63
N THR A 140 32.45 11.64 6.00
CA THR A 140 31.86 12.99 6.10
C THR A 140 32.42 13.98 5.09
N GLN A 141 32.92 13.49 3.95
CA GLN A 141 33.45 14.33 2.88
C GLN A 141 32.36 15.27 2.33
N SER A 142 32.77 16.43 1.79
CA SER A 142 31.85 17.44 1.27
C SER A 142 31.19 17.05 -0.06
N VAL A 143 31.86 16.20 -0.85
CA VAL A 143 31.39 15.73 -2.15
C VAL A 143 30.78 14.34 -1.99
N ALA A 144 29.56 14.15 -2.49
CA ALA A 144 28.82 12.88 -2.35
C ALA A 144 29.58 11.67 -2.95
N TYR A 145 30.29 11.87 -4.05
CA TYR A 145 31.10 10.82 -4.66
C TYR A 145 32.30 10.40 -3.78
N ASP A 146 32.88 11.32 -3.01
CA ASP A 146 33.96 10.99 -2.07
C ASP A 146 33.41 10.25 -0.85
N VAL A 147 32.19 10.60 -0.40
CA VAL A 147 31.46 9.81 0.61
C VAL A 147 31.22 8.40 0.11
N TRP A 148 30.76 8.23 -1.13
CA TRP A 148 30.57 6.92 -1.77
C TRP A 148 31.86 6.09 -1.78
N ASN A 149 32.97 6.67 -2.26
CA ASN A 149 34.27 5.98 -2.29
C ASN A 149 34.76 5.61 -0.88
N CYS A 150 34.52 6.48 0.10
CA CYS A 150 34.82 6.18 1.50
C CYS A 150 33.98 5.00 2.02
N ILE A 151 32.67 4.95 1.73
CA ILE A 151 31.81 3.82 2.11
C ILE A 151 32.34 2.52 1.51
N LEU A 152 32.72 2.52 0.23
CA LEU A 152 33.26 1.35 -0.46
C LEU A 152 34.60 0.86 0.13
N SER A 153 35.33 1.70 0.85
CA SER A 153 36.56 1.31 1.55
C SER A 153 36.32 0.67 2.92
N ARG A 154 35.09 0.71 3.45
CA ARG A 154 34.74 0.12 4.75
C ARG A 154 34.52 -1.37 4.67
N SER A 155 34.67 -2.05 5.81
CA SER A 155 34.37 -3.48 5.88
C SER A 155 32.87 -3.73 5.74
N THR A 156 32.50 -4.90 5.22
CA THR A 156 31.09 -5.31 5.12
C THR A 156 30.40 -5.32 6.48
N ASN A 157 31.11 -5.74 7.54
CA ASN A 157 30.60 -5.75 8.91
C ASN A 157 30.30 -4.35 9.43
N ASP A 158 31.13 -3.36 9.13
CA ASP A 158 30.88 -1.97 9.52
C ASP A 158 29.66 -1.41 8.81
N ILE A 159 29.51 -1.70 7.51
CA ILE A 159 28.35 -1.28 6.72
C ILE A 159 27.07 -1.88 7.30
N VAL A 160 27.05 -3.20 7.56
CA VAL A 160 25.87 -3.88 8.11
C VAL A 160 25.52 -3.32 9.49
N ARG A 161 26.50 -3.14 10.38
CA ARG A 161 26.25 -2.53 11.70
C ARG A 161 25.74 -1.10 11.58
N ALA A 162 26.33 -0.29 10.70
CA ALA A 162 25.85 1.06 10.49
C ALA A 162 24.40 1.06 9.97
N THR A 163 24.01 0.11 9.11
CA THR A 163 22.62 0.04 8.63
C THR A 163 21.60 -0.30 9.73
N THR A 164 21.99 -1.05 10.77
CA THR A 164 21.11 -1.35 11.92
C THR A 164 20.99 -0.17 12.88
N ASP A 165 22.04 0.64 13.01
CA ASP A 165 22.08 1.76 13.96
C ASP A 165 21.36 3.03 13.44
N ILE A 166 21.04 3.09 12.15
CA ILE A 166 20.41 4.24 11.53
C ILE A 166 18.90 4.21 11.76
N PRO A 167 18.29 5.26 12.37
CA PRO A 167 16.85 5.32 12.52
C PRO A 167 16.16 5.54 11.17
N ILE A 168 15.07 4.79 10.96
CA ILE A 168 14.25 4.82 9.74
C ILE A 168 13.20 5.92 9.86
N GLU A 169 13.39 7.02 9.13
CA GLU A 169 12.49 8.18 9.16
C GLU A 169 11.34 8.06 8.16
N TYR A 170 11.63 7.53 6.97
CA TYR A 170 10.68 7.39 5.87
C TYR A 170 10.77 5.98 5.30
N ASN A 171 9.63 5.48 4.82
CA ASN A 171 9.48 4.10 4.35
C ASN A 171 9.68 3.07 5.50
N ARG A 172 9.52 1.78 5.22
CA ARG A 172 9.77 0.70 6.20
C ARG A 172 11.25 0.31 6.27
N TYR A 173 11.99 0.46 5.17
CA TYR A 173 13.42 0.11 5.09
C TYR A 173 14.24 1.21 4.41
N LEU A 174 15.52 1.33 4.80
CA LEU A 174 16.42 2.36 4.28
C LEU A 174 16.84 2.15 2.82
N PHE A 175 17.16 0.90 2.47
CA PHE A 175 17.78 0.54 1.20
C PHE A 175 16.85 -0.39 0.43
N LEU A 176 16.22 0.16 -0.60
CA LEU A 176 15.22 -0.49 -1.44
C LEU A 176 15.48 -0.12 -2.92
N PRO A 177 14.90 -0.86 -3.87
CA PRO A 177 14.89 -0.45 -5.27
C PRO A 177 14.44 1.02 -5.42
N THR A 178 15.18 1.82 -6.20
CA THR A 178 14.96 3.26 -6.35
C THR A 178 14.56 3.57 -7.78
N VAL A 179 13.61 4.49 -7.98
CA VAL A 179 13.29 5.00 -9.32
C VAL A 179 14.49 5.78 -9.85
N ASP A 180 15.21 5.23 -10.84
CA ASP A 180 16.47 5.77 -11.37
C ASP A 180 16.34 6.24 -12.83
N GLY A 181 15.19 6.01 -13.47
CA GLY A 181 14.95 6.35 -14.87
C GLY A 181 15.55 5.36 -15.87
N VAL A 182 16.25 4.31 -15.42
CA VAL A 182 16.95 3.33 -16.27
C VAL A 182 16.52 1.91 -15.96
N ASN A 183 16.82 1.40 -14.75
CA ASN A 183 16.37 0.09 -14.31
C ASN A 183 14.87 0.14 -13.99
N ILE A 184 14.45 1.17 -13.27
CA ILE A 184 13.05 1.48 -12.97
C ILE A 184 12.74 2.83 -13.62
N PRO A 185 12.07 2.86 -14.79
CA PRO A 185 11.96 4.06 -15.62
C PRO A 185 11.12 5.19 -14.99
N GLY A 186 10.30 4.88 -13.99
CA GLY A 186 9.42 5.83 -13.33
C GLY A 186 8.69 5.18 -12.16
N ASN A 187 7.83 5.95 -11.49
CA ASN A 187 7.02 5.42 -10.39
C ASN A 187 6.13 4.26 -10.87
N PRO A 188 6.22 3.04 -10.28
CA PRO A 188 5.47 1.86 -10.73
C PRO A 188 3.96 2.07 -10.80
N LEU A 189 3.37 2.67 -9.77
CA LEU A 189 1.94 2.95 -9.71
C LEU A 189 1.51 3.90 -10.84
N TRP A 190 2.30 4.97 -11.07
CA TRP A 190 2.02 5.91 -12.15
C TRP A 190 2.13 5.26 -13.54
N ILE A 191 3.17 4.44 -13.78
CA ILE A 191 3.35 3.73 -15.05
C ILE A 191 2.15 2.84 -15.32
N LEU A 192 1.75 2.03 -14.34
CA LEU A 192 0.68 1.06 -14.47
C LEU A 192 -0.70 1.71 -14.62
N ASN A 193 -0.99 2.79 -13.88
CA ASN A 193 -2.23 3.56 -14.03
C ASN A 193 -2.38 4.18 -15.43
N ASN A 194 -1.26 4.59 -16.04
CA ASN A 194 -1.26 5.22 -17.37
C ASN A 194 -0.94 4.25 -18.50
N ALA A 195 -0.73 2.96 -18.20
CA ALA A 195 -0.48 1.94 -19.22
C ALA A 195 -1.65 1.83 -20.20
N PRO A 196 -2.93 1.79 -19.78
CA PRO A 196 -4.06 1.69 -20.71
C PRO A 196 -4.24 2.91 -21.62
N THR A 197 -3.75 4.09 -21.23
CA THR A 197 -4.03 5.38 -21.89
C THR A 197 -2.84 5.99 -22.64
N GLY A 198 -1.65 5.38 -22.59
CA GLY A 198 -0.48 5.89 -23.33
C GLY A 198 0.86 5.22 -23.04
N LEU A 199 0.98 4.43 -21.97
CA LEU A 199 2.25 3.79 -21.56
C LEU A 199 2.27 2.26 -21.73
N ALA A 200 1.34 1.69 -22.51
CA ALA A 200 1.25 0.23 -22.72
C ALA A 200 2.55 -0.43 -23.21
N ALA A 201 3.44 0.34 -23.85
CA ALA A 201 4.72 -0.14 -24.33
C ALA A 201 5.75 -0.41 -23.21
N ILE A 202 5.59 0.18 -22.03
CA ILE A 202 6.54 0.02 -20.91
C ILE A 202 6.36 -1.34 -20.23
N PRO A 203 5.18 -1.69 -19.66
CA PRO A 203 5.00 -2.98 -19.02
C PRO A 203 5.20 -4.14 -20.00
N SER A 204 5.68 -5.26 -19.48
CA SER A 204 5.77 -6.52 -20.17
C SER A 204 4.42 -7.23 -20.03
N ALA A 205 3.62 -7.26 -21.09
CA ALA A 205 2.29 -7.88 -21.13
C ALA A 205 2.36 -9.42 -21.19
N VAL A 206 3.14 -10.03 -20.29
CA VAL A 206 3.24 -11.48 -20.16
C VAL A 206 2.18 -11.99 -19.17
N PRO A 207 1.78 -13.27 -19.25
CA PRO A 207 0.89 -13.86 -18.26
C PRO A 207 1.46 -13.75 -16.83
N LEU A 208 0.61 -13.38 -15.88
CA LEU A 208 0.96 -13.12 -14.48
C LEU A 208 0.13 -14.02 -13.55
N LEU A 209 0.80 -14.76 -12.67
CA LEU A 209 0.16 -15.43 -11.52
C LEU A 209 0.54 -14.67 -10.25
N ILE A 210 -0.40 -14.01 -9.62
CA ILE A 210 -0.16 -13.17 -8.44
C ILE A 210 -1.00 -13.65 -7.26
N GLY A 211 -0.47 -13.61 -6.05
CA GLY A 211 -1.26 -13.99 -4.88
C GLY A 211 -0.57 -13.67 -3.58
N MET A 212 -1.21 -14.06 -2.48
CA MET A 212 -0.83 -13.73 -1.11
C MET A 212 -1.37 -14.77 -0.14
N ASN A 213 -0.89 -14.77 1.11
CA ASN A 213 -1.50 -15.53 2.20
C ASN A 213 -2.43 -14.62 3.01
N ALA A 214 -3.45 -15.21 3.62
CA ALA A 214 -4.48 -14.45 4.33
C ALA A 214 -3.98 -13.70 5.58
N GLN A 215 -2.79 -14.04 6.09
CA GLN A 215 -2.18 -13.45 7.28
C GLN A 215 -0.70 -13.12 7.05
N ASP A 216 -0.35 -12.59 5.87
CA ASP A 216 1.01 -12.15 5.53
C ASP A 216 1.56 -11.12 6.55
N GLY A 217 0.70 -10.30 7.15
CA GLY A 217 1.06 -9.28 8.15
C GLY A 217 1.57 -9.82 9.49
N THR A 218 1.53 -11.14 9.72
CA THR A 218 2.11 -11.78 10.92
C THR A 218 3.60 -11.52 11.07
N GLU A 219 4.28 -11.29 9.96
CA GLU A 219 5.71 -10.98 9.93
C GLU A 219 6.06 -9.65 10.64
N VAL A 220 5.17 -8.65 10.60
CA VAL A 220 5.42 -7.36 11.26
C VAL A 220 5.65 -7.55 12.77
N ILE A 221 4.88 -8.44 13.40
CA ILE A 221 5.01 -8.77 14.82
C ILE A 221 6.36 -9.44 15.11
N LEU A 222 6.92 -10.20 14.17
CA LEU A 222 8.18 -10.91 14.33
C LEU A 222 9.39 -10.03 14.06
N GLU A 223 9.33 -9.15 13.05
CA GLU A 223 10.43 -8.25 12.70
C GLU A 223 10.65 -7.14 13.72
N ASP A 224 9.58 -6.55 14.26
CA ASP A 224 9.69 -5.53 15.30
C ASP A 224 10.43 -6.06 16.55
N ARG A 225 10.47 -7.39 16.74
CA ARG A 225 11.26 -8.04 17.80
C ARG A 225 12.74 -8.22 17.46
N LEU A 226 13.07 -8.39 16.18
CA LEU A 226 14.45 -8.49 15.71
C LEU A 226 15.12 -7.11 15.63
N LEU A 227 14.31 -6.06 15.44
CA LEU A 227 14.74 -4.67 15.32
C LEU A 227 14.49 -3.84 16.61
N GLY A 228 13.81 -4.40 17.62
CA GLY A 228 13.17 -3.62 18.68
C GLY A 228 13.80 -3.66 20.06
N GLU A 229 13.99 -2.44 20.55
CA GLU A 229 14.12 -1.95 21.92
C GLU A 229 12.97 -2.37 22.88
N PHE A 230 12.04 -3.22 22.43
CA PHE A 230 10.85 -3.69 23.16
C PHE A 230 10.83 -5.21 23.26
N ASN A 231 11.87 -5.76 23.89
CA ASN A 231 12.13 -7.21 23.95
C ASN A 231 11.13 -8.05 24.78
N ASP A 232 10.09 -7.47 25.41
CA ASP A 232 9.37 -8.18 26.48
C ASP A 232 7.85 -8.37 26.32
N PHE A 233 7.20 -8.01 25.21
CA PHE A 233 5.76 -8.24 25.07
C PHE A 233 5.35 -8.98 23.80
N ASN A 234 4.91 -10.24 23.97
CA ASN A 234 4.16 -10.97 22.94
C ASN A 234 2.75 -10.39 22.72
N ASN A 235 2.31 -9.48 23.59
CA ASN A 235 0.95 -8.95 23.57
C ASN A 235 0.91 -7.68 22.75
N VAL A 236 0.11 -7.72 21.69
CA VAL A 236 -0.29 -6.57 20.90
C VAL A 236 -1.52 -6.03 21.61
N ASP A 237 -1.33 -4.98 22.41
CA ASP A 237 -2.43 -4.24 23.03
C ASP A 237 -2.84 -3.04 22.17
N GLN A 238 -3.86 -2.31 22.63
CA GLN A 238 -4.38 -1.15 21.91
C GLN A 238 -3.36 0.00 21.84
N GLU A 239 -2.49 0.13 22.84
CA GLU A 239 -1.48 1.19 22.89
C GLU A 239 -0.40 0.93 21.84
N TYR A 240 0.10 -0.31 21.76
CA TYR A 240 1.02 -0.76 20.72
C TYR A 240 0.40 -0.61 19.33
N PHE A 241 -0.85 -1.02 19.13
CA PHE A 241 -1.47 -0.87 17.82
C PHE A 241 -1.57 0.62 17.42
N ARG A 242 -1.99 1.48 18.35
CA ARG A 242 -2.09 2.92 18.08
C ARG A 242 -0.73 3.57 17.82
N SER A 243 0.31 3.18 18.55
CA SER A 243 1.67 3.68 18.32
C SER A 243 2.18 3.25 16.95
N TYR A 244 1.96 2.00 16.56
CA TYR A 244 2.34 1.49 15.24
C TYR A 244 1.56 2.19 14.11
N ALA A 245 0.27 2.46 14.28
CA ALA A 245 -0.53 3.21 13.30
C ALA A 245 -0.01 4.66 13.11
N LEU A 246 0.43 5.30 14.20
CA LEU A 246 1.09 6.61 14.15
C LEU A 246 2.43 6.55 13.41
N GLU A 247 3.25 5.55 13.72
CA GLU A 247 4.52 5.32 13.05
C GLU A 247 4.33 5.04 11.56
N TYR A 248 3.36 4.19 11.21
CA TYR A 248 2.97 3.92 9.83
C TYR A 248 2.64 5.21 9.08
N ALA A 249 1.76 6.03 9.64
CA ALA A 249 1.34 7.29 9.01
C ALA A 249 2.50 8.29 8.89
N PHE A 250 3.42 8.30 9.87
CA PHE A 250 4.63 9.12 9.83
C PHE A 250 5.61 8.65 8.74
N ARG A 251 5.96 7.37 8.71
CA ARG A 251 6.91 6.79 7.76
C ARG A 251 6.39 6.79 6.32
N HIS A 252 5.07 6.70 6.13
CA HIS A 252 4.43 6.90 4.82
C HIS A 252 4.40 8.37 4.39
N ASN A 253 4.80 9.30 5.27
CA ASN A 253 4.84 10.74 5.03
C ASN A 253 3.45 11.35 4.77
N TYR A 254 2.44 10.93 5.55
CA TYR A 254 1.12 11.55 5.55
C TYR A 254 1.10 12.84 6.38
N THR A 255 1.77 13.88 5.89
CA THR A 255 2.01 15.12 6.66
C THR A 255 0.78 16.00 6.87
N MET A 256 -0.21 15.94 5.97
CA MET A 256 -1.32 16.91 5.95
C MET A 256 -2.46 16.59 6.93
N ASN A 257 -2.68 15.31 7.23
CA ASN A 257 -3.80 14.88 8.07
C ASN A 257 -3.50 13.56 8.81
N ARG A 258 -2.33 13.52 9.45
CA ARG A 258 -1.81 12.30 10.09
C ARG A 258 -2.77 11.75 11.13
N GLU A 259 -3.28 12.60 12.00
CA GLU A 259 -4.14 12.21 13.11
C GLU A 259 -5.46 11.60 12.60
N ALA A 260 -6.11 12.19 11.60
CA ALA A 260 -7.33 11.60 11.04
C ALA A 260 -7.08 10.25 10.36
N ILE A 261 -5.92 10.08 9.74
CA ILE A 261 -5.54 8.78 9.15
C ILE A 261 -5.37 7.73 10.23
N VAL A 262 -4.71 8.07 11.34
CA VAL A 262 -4.60 7.16 12.48
C VAL A 262 -5.96 6.82 13.06
N GLU A 263 -6.83 7.81 13.30
CA GLU A 263 -8.18 7.52 13.80
C GLU A 263 -8.97 6.64 12.83
N ALA A 264 -8.86 6.87 11.52
CA ALA A 264 -9.53 6.03 10.54
C ALA A 264 -9.01 4.58 10.53
N ILE A 265 -7.69 4.39 10.70
CA ILE A 265 -7.08 3.06 10.82
C ILE A 265 -7.58 2.38 12.09
N ILE A 266 -7.53 3.06 13.23
CA ILE A 266 -7.95 2.51 14.50
C ILE A 266 -9.43 2.19 14.50
N ASP A 267 -10.27 3.07 13.95
CA ASP A 267 -11.71 2.81 13.81
C ASP A 267 -12.00 1.57 12.97
N ARG A 268 -11.30 1.44 11.84
CA ARG A 268 -11.48 0.34 10.90
C ARG A 268 -11.09 -1.02 11.48
N TYR A 269 -10.02 -1.05 12.26
CA TYR A 269 -9.42 -2.31 12.74
C TYR A 269 -9.67 -2.56 14.23
N THR A 270 -10.42 -1.72 14.95
CA THR A 270 -10.77 -2.02 16.34
C THR A 270 -11.96 -2.99 16.40
N PHE A 271 -11.81 -4.07 17.17
CA PHE A 271 -12.95 -4.92 17.52
C PHE A 271 -13.81 -4.23 18.58
N TRP A 272 -14.73 -3.39 18.14
CA TRP A 272 -15.58 -2.57 19.02
C TRP A 272 -16.47 -3.30 20.04
N PRO A 273 -16.92 -4.56 19.82
CA PRO A 273 -17.68 -5.28 20.84
C PRO A 273 -16.89 -5.52 22.14
N ASP A 274 -15.58 -5.72 22.03
CA ASP A 274 -14.67 -5.79 23.18
C ASP A 274 -13.28 -5.23 22.80
N PRO A 275 -13.06 -3.92 22.94
CA PRO A 275 -11.78 -3.30 22.61
C PRO A 275 -10.62 -3.75 23.50
N ALA A 276 -10.90 -4.42 24.63
CA ALA A 276 -9.90 -4.89 25.60
C ALA A 276 -9.49 -6.36 25.38
N ASP A 277 -10.12 -7.09 24.45
CA ASP A 277 -9.75 -8.47 24.12
C ASP A 277 -8.40 -8.50 23.39
N GLU A 278 -7.33 -8.86 24.12
CA GLU A 278 -5.97 -8.95 23.58
C GLU A 278 -5.85 -9.85 22.32
N TRP A 279 -6.66 -10.92 22.23
CA TRP A 279 -6.63 -11.80 21.06
C TRP A 279 -7.28 -11.14 19.86
N ALA A 280 -8.40 -10.46 20.06
CA ALA A 280 -9.04 -9.68 19.02
C ALA A 280 -8.14 -8.53 18.54
N VAL A 281 -7.47 -7.82 19.47
CA VAL A 281 -6.53 -6.74 19.14
C VAL A 281 -5.35 -7.26 18.31
N ARG A 282 -4.75 -8.39 18.69
CA ARG A 282 -3.67 -9.00 17.91
C ARG A 282 -4.14 -9.38 16.50
N ASN A 283 -5.30 -10.01 16.35
CA ASN A 283 -5.81 -10.38 15.03
C ASN A 283 -6.15 -9.17 14.17
N SER A 284 -6.74 -8.14 14.77
CA SER A 284 -6.99 -6.85 14.16
C SER A 284 -5.71 -6.20 13.65
N PHE A 285 -4.64 -6.22 14.45
CA PHE A 285 -3.32 -5.74 14.04
C PHE A 285 -2.76 -6.54 12.87
N ILE A 286 -2.86 -7.88 12.91
CA ILE A 286 -2.45 -8.75 11.79
C ILE A 286 -3.23 -8.39 10.52
N HIS A 287 -4.54 -8.16 10.62
CA HIS A 287 -5.35 -7.74 9.48
C HIS A 287 -4.94 -6.37 8.95
N PHE A 288 -4.70 -5.40 9.84
CA PHE A 288 -4.17 -4.08 9.46
C PHE A 288 -2.85 -4.22 8.68
N ALA A 289 -1.88 -4.94 9.22
CA ALA A 289 -0.58 -5.13 8.60
C ALA A 289 -0.70 -5.90 7.28
N THR A 290 -1.53 -6.95 7.25
CA THR A 290 -1.77 -7.74 6.03
C THR A 290 -2.36 -6.86 4.94
N ASP A 291 -3.36 -6.06 5.27
CA ASP A 291 -4.05 -5.24 4.27
C ASP A 291 -3.21 -4.09 3.75
N ALA A 292 -2.51 -3.38 4.64
CA ALA A 292 -1.71 -2.22 4.29
C ALA A 292 -0.48 -2.59 3.44
N TYR A 293 0.20 -3.70 3.80
CA TYR A 293 1.45 -4.08 3.14
C TYR A 293 1.26 -5.04 1.97
N TYR A 294 0.23 -5.91 2.01
CA TYR A 294 0.05 -7.01 1.08
C TYR A 294 -1.31 -6.95 0.35
N THR A 295 -2.45 -7.08 1.05
CA THR A 295 -3.77 -7.22 0.39
C THR A 295 -4.08 -6.09 -0.58
N ALA A 296 -4.03 -4.84 -0.12
CA ALA A 296 -4.37 -3.69 -0.94
C ALA A 296 -3.40 -3.51 -2.14
N PRO A 297 -2.06 -3.51 -1.96
CA PRO A 297 -1.14 -3.33 -3.08
C PRO A 297 -1.04 -4.54 -4.01
N VAL A 298 -1.16 -5.79 -3.52
CA VAL A 298 -1.16 -6.99 -4.38
C VAL A 298 -2.42 -7.03 -5.24
N SER A 299 -3.59 -6.71 -4.66
CA SER A 299 -4.85 -6.60 -5.41
C SER A 299 -4.78 -5.48 -6.45
N LEU A 300 -4.19 -4.33 -6.09
CA LEU A 300 -4.00 -3.21 -7.00
C LEU A 300 -3.03 -3.57 -8.15
N SER A 301 -1.88 -4.18 -7.86
CA SER A 301 -0.95 -4.65 -8.89
C SER A 301 -1.62 -5.64 -9.83
N ALA A 302 -2.38 -6.61 -9.30
CA ALA A 302 -3.12 -7.57 -10.11
C ALA A 302 -4.13 -6.89 -11.06
N HIS A 303 -4.92 -5.95 -10.53
CA HIS A 303 -5.86 -5.15 -11.32
C HIS A 303 -5.14 -4.36 -12.42
N LEU A 304 -4.07 -3.66 -12.07
CA LEU A 304 -3.38 -2.76 -13.00
C LEU A 304 -2.62 -3.52 -14.10
N HIS A 305 -1.95 -4.64 -13.78
CA HIS A 305 -1.34 -5.49 -14.82
C HIS A 305 -2.40 -6.09 -15.74
N SER A 306 -3.56 -6.49 -15.20
CA SER A 306 -4.69 -6.95 -16.02
C SER A 306 -5.18 -5.85 -16.97
N ALA A 307 -5.35 -4.62 -16.46
CA ALA A 307 -5.72 -3.46 -17.26
C ALA A 307 -4.64 -3.07 -18.30
N ALA A 308 -3.36 -3.30 -17.99
CA ALA A 308 -2.24 -3.07 -18.90
C ALA A 308 -2.09 -4.14 -19.99
N GLY A 309 -2.91 -5.19 -19.97
CA GLY A 309 -2.98 -6.22 -21.01
C GLY A 309 -2.36 -7.58 -20.64
N SER A 310 -1.82 -7.73 -19.43
CA SER A 310 -1.34 -9.03 -18.94
C SER A 310 -2.53 -9.95 -18.62
N ARG A 311 -2.43 -11.22 -19.01
CA ARG A 311 -3.40 -12.23 -18.56
C ARG A 311 -3.07 -12.60 -17.11
N THR A 312 -3.80 -12.01 -16.17
CA THR A 312 -3.54 -12.13 -14.74
C THR A 312 -4.41 -13.20 -14.09
N PHE A 313 -3.85 -14.03 -13.22
CA PHE A 313 -4.56 -14.96 -12.34
C PHE A 313 -4.22 -14.61 -10.91
N MET A 314 -5.24 -14.43 -10.07
CA MET A 314 -5.06 -14.09 -8.66
C MET A 314 -5.39 -15.27 -7.77
N TYR A 315 -4.62 -15.50 -6.70
CA TYR A 315 -4.95 -16.47 -5.64
C TYR A 315 -4.83 -15.87 -4.24
N VAL A 316 -5.53 -16.48 -3.29
CA VAL A 316 -5.36 -16.24 -1.85
C VAL A 316 -5.19 -17.59 -1.16
N ASN A 317 -4.10 -17.75 -0.43
CA ASN A 317 -3.85 -18.94 0.37
C ASN A 317 -4.43 -18.76 1.79
N ASN A 318 -5.43 -19.58 2.10
CA ASN A 318 -6.07 -19.72 3.42
C ASN A 318 -5.71 -21.04 4.11
N TYR A 319 -4.78 -21.83 3.54
CA TYR A 319 -4.39 -23.11 4.13
C TYR A 319 -3.51 -22.90 5.37
N ASN A 320 -4.01 -23.37 6.51
CA ASN A 320 -3.35 -23.18 7.79
C ASN A 320 -2.41 -24.35 8.15
N LEU A 321 -1.10 -24.13 7.95
CA LEU A 321 -0.03 -25.09 8.31
C LEU A 321 0.23 -25.20 9.81
N SER A 322 -0.22 -24.23 10.64
CA SER A 322 0.06 -24.22 12.10
C SER A 322 -0.47 -25.44 12.86
N ARG A 323 -1.38 -26.23 12.26
CA ARG A 323 -1.90 -27.49 12.82
C ARG A 323 -0.82 -28.53 13.13
N THR A 324 0.31 -28.45 12.44
CA THR A 324 1.47 -29.34 12.61
C THR A 324 2.38 -28.93 13.77
N GLY A 325 2.16 -27.74 14.36
CA GLY A 325 2.84 -27.26 15.56
C GLY A 325 4.21 -26.61 15.34
N PHE A 326 4.78 -26.64 14.13
CA PHE A 326 6.05 -25.93 13.85
C PHE A 326 5.86 -24.43 13.65
N ILE A 327 4.64 -24.00 13.31
CA ILE A 327 4.22 -22.59 13.27
C ILE A 327 3.27 -22.34 14.44
N PRO A 328 3.46 -21.26 15.23
CA PRO A 328 2.52 -20.84 16.26
C PRO A 328 1.09 -20.67 15.72
N GLY A 329 0.10 -21.18 16.46
CA GLY A 329 -1.31 -21.18 16.01
C GLY A 329 -1.90 -19.79 15.69
N TRP A 330 -1.41 -18.73 16.35
CA TRP A 330 -1.86 -17.35 16.11
C TRP A 330 -1.41 -16.80 14.75
N MET A 331 -0.41 -17.41 14.10
CA MET A 331 0.07 -16.97 12.78
C MET A 331 -0.79 -17.48 11.62
N GLY A 332 -1.55 -18.56 11.83
CA GLY A 332 -2.39 -19.21 10.83
C GLY A 332 -1.73 -19.36 9.44
N SER A 333 -2.28 -18.68 8.43
CA SER A 333 -1.77 -18.67 7.03
C SER A 333 -0.72 -17.58 6.86
N CYS A 334 0.45 -17.83 7.43
CA CYS A 334 1.61 -16.95 7.52
C CYS A 334 2.23 -16.54 6.17
N ARG A 335 3.11 -15.52 6.18
CA ARG A 335 3.75 -14.94 4.98
C ARG A 335 4.47 -15.93 4.06
N GLU A 336 5.06 -16.98 4.61
CA GLU A 336 5.87 -17.97 3.86
C GLU A 336 5.12 -19.30 3.70
N CYS A 337 3.87 -19.38 4.13
CA CYS A 337 3.15 -20.63 4.25
C CYS A 337 2.93 -21.30 2.88
N ASP A 338 2.69 -20.52 1.82
CA ASP A 338 2.59 -21.03 0.45
C ASP A 338 3.92 -21.46 -0.15
N LEU A 339 5.07 -20.97 0.34
CA LEU A 339 6.39 -21.45 -0.08
C LEU A 339 6.68 -22.87 0.40
N TYR A 340 6.28 -23.22 1.63
CA TYR A 340 6.39 -24.61 2.10
C TYR A 340 5.59 -25.57 1.21
N LEU A 341 4.42 -25.12 0.73
CA LEU A 341 3.60 -25.88 -0.22
C LEU A 341 4.27 -25.96 -1.60
N LEU A 342 4.77 -24.85 -2.13
CA LEU A 342 5.38 -24.77 -3.45
C LEU A 342 6.64 -25.63 -3.56
N PHE A 343 7.57 -25.49 -2.62
CA PHE A 343 8.86 -26.19 -2.65
C PHE A 343 8.76 -27.67 -2.24
N GLY A 344 7.59 -28.13 -1.83
CA GLY A 344 7.34 -29.55 -1.59
C GLY A 344 7.87 -30.04 -0.24
N TYR A 345 7.97 -29.16 0.77
CA TYR A 345 8.48 -29.51 2.10
C TYR A 345 7.80 -30.72 2.74
N PRO A 346 6.47 -30.91 2.61
CA PRO A 346 5.79 -32.13 3.10
C PRO A 346 6.28 -33.45 2.48
N PHE A 347 6.97 -33.40 1.35
CA PHE A 347 7.54 -34.55 0.64
C PHE A 347 9.06 -34.67 0.78
N LEU A 348 9.73 -33.63 1.30
CA LEU A 348 11.18 -33.66 1.42
C LEU A 348 11.61 -34.64 2.53
N PRO A 349 12.61 -35.49 2.26
CA PRO A 349 13.33 -36.23 3.29
C PRO A 349 13.82 -35.31 4.41
N ASP A 350 13.86 -35.81 5.65
CA ASP A 350 14.20 -35.01 6.83
C ASP A 350 15.58 -34.35 6.75
N ASP A 351 16.55 -35.06 6.17
CA ASP A 351 17.93 -34.62 5.96
C ASP A 351 18.04 -33.44 5.00
N LEU A 352 17.13 -33.35 4.02
CA LEU A 352 17.07 -32.28 3.03
C LEU A 352 16.29 -31.05 3.51
N ARG A 353 15.65 -31.13 4.69
CA ARG A 353 14.97 -29.97 5.28
C ARG A 353 15.97 -29.05 6.00
N PRO A 354 15.71 -27.72 5.99
CA PRO A 354 16.42 -26.78 6.85
C PRO A 354 16.40 -27.25 8.31
N TYR A 355 17.47 -26.92 9.04
CA TYR A 355 17.67 -27.40 10.41
C TYR A 355 16.46 -27.17 11.33
N HIS A 356 15.82 -26.01 11.23
CA HIS A 356 14.67 -25.64 12.05
C HIS A 356 13.37 -26.40 11.71
N LEU A 357 13.33 -27.15 10.60
CA LEU A 357 12.20 -27.98 10.17
C LEU A 357 12.50 -29.49 10.23
N ARG A 358 13.68 -29.87 10.74
CA ARG A 358 14.00 -31.27 10.97
C ARG A 358 13.16 -31.83 12.11
N GLY A 359 12.69 -33.06 11.96
CA GLY A 359 11.78 -33.72 12.92
C GLY A 359 10.32 -33.28 12.86
N VAL A 360 9.96 -32.29 12.02
CA VAL A 360 8.56 -31.89 11.82
C VAL A 360 7.81 -33.00 11.09
N ASN A 361 6.63 -33.40 11.61
CA ASN A 361 5.81 -34.43 10.99
C ASN A 361 4.65 -33.80 10.20
N PHE A 362 4.80 -33.71 8.88
CA PHE A 362 3.75 -33.23 7.99
C PHE A 362 2.64 -34.27 7.81
N THR A 363 1.40 -33.82 7.83
CA THR A 363 0.21 -34.65 7.66
C THR A 363 -0.03 -34.99 6.18
N ASP A 364 -0.90 -35.98 5.91
CA ASP A 364 -1.32 -36.29 4.54
C ASP A 364 -2.10 -35.14 3.89
N MET A 365 -2.76 -34.30 4.71
CA MET A 365 -3.40 -33.07 4.24
C MET A 365 -2.37 -32.07 3.71
N ASP A 366 -1.27 -31.88 4.44
CA ASP A 366 -0.17 -30.99 4.01
C ASP A 366 0.47 -31.48 2.71
N ARG A 367 0.65 -32.80 2.59
CA ARG A 367 1.16 -33.44 1.36
C ARG A 367 0.21 -33.17 0.20
N ASN A 368 -1.09 -33.37 0.38
CA ASN A 368 -2.06 -33.15 -0.70
C ASN A 368 -2.14 -31.66 -1.10
N ALA A 369 -2.18 -30.75 -0.13
CA ALA A 369 -2.15 -29.30 -0.36
C ALA A 369 -0.89 -28.89 -1.13
N SER A 370 0.28 -29.36 -0.70
CA SER A 370 1.56 -29.10 -1.39
C SER A 370 1.59 -29.70 -2.79
N GLN A 371 1.03 -30.90 -2.98
CA GLN A 371 0.95 -31.52 -4.29
C GLN A 371 0.12 -30.71 -5.26
N LEU A 372 -1.03 -30.22 -4.82
CA LEU A 372 -1.96 -29.43 -5.63
C LEU A 372 -1.37 -28.06 -5.96
N PHE A 373 -0.87 -27.34 -4.95
CA PHE A 373 -0.30 -26.00 -5.11
C PHE A 373 0.95 -25.99 -6.02
N SER A 374 1.90 -26.91 -5.80
CA SER A 374 3.08 -27.02 -6.67
C SER A 374 2.71 -27.44 -8.10
N ASN A 375 1.64 -28.21 -8.29
CA ASN A 375 1.17 -28.58 -9.64
C ASN A 375 0.53 -27.39 -10.37
N ILE A 376 -0.19 -26.52 -9.66
CA ILE A 376 -0.71 -25.25 -10.20
C ILE A 376 0.45 -24.39 -10.74
N PHE A 377 1.50 -24.19 -9.94
CA PHE A 377 2.68 -23.44 -10.38
C PHE A 377 3.40 -24.14 -11.54
N ARG A 378 3.54 -25.46 -11.49
CA ARG A 378 4.10 -26.24 -12.60
C ARG A 378 3.30 -26.00 -13.88
N ARG A 379 1.96 -26.09 -13.84
CA ARG A 379 1.08 -25.83 -14.98
C ARG A 379 1.26 -24.43 -15.53
N PHE A 380 1.29 -23.44 -14.66
CA PHE A 380 1.51 -22.05 -15.05
C PHE A 380 2.88 -21.86 -15.71
N VAL A 381 3.94 -22.44 -15.14
CA VAL A 381 5.29 -22.38 -15.71
C VAL A 381 5.34 -23.04 -17.08
N TYR A 382 4.64 -24.16 -17.30
CA TYR A 382 4.66 -24.89 -18.58
C TYR A 382 3.74 -24.28 -19.66
N HIS A 383 2.54 -23.87 -19.28
CA HIS A 383 1.44 -23.53 -20.19
C HIS A 383 0.96 -22.08 -20.09
N GLN A 384 1.57 -21.27 -19.23
CA GLN A 384 1.14 -19.89 -18.93
C GLN A 384 -0.33 -19.81 -18.45
N ASN A 385 -0.83 -20.91 -17.88
CA ASN A 385 -2.18 -21.07 -17.39
C ASN A 385 -2.15 -22.02 -16.18
N PRO A 386 -2.65 -21.61 -14.99
CA PRO A 386 -2.62 -22.44 -13.79
C PRO A 386 -3.65 -23.58 -13.78
N ASN A 387 -4.63 -23.56 -14.70
CA ASN A 387 -5.69 -24.55 -14.75
C ASN A 387 -5.18 -25.98 -14.99
N PHE A 388 -5.91 -26.96 -14.43
CA PHE A 388 -5.70 -28.37 -14.72
C PHE A 388 -6.18 -28.74 -16.13
N LEU A 389 -5.73 -29.87 -16.66
CA LEU A 389 -6.21 -30.34 -17.97
C LEU A 389 -7.72 -30.55 -17.90
N TYR A 390 -8.43 -30.01 -18.89
CA TYR A 390 -9.90 -30.05 -18.99
C TYR A 390 -10.66 -29.29 -17.89
N ASP A 391 -9.93 -28.59 -17.01
CA ASP A 391 -10.50 -27.67 -16.03
C ASP A 391 -10.39 -26.23 -16.57
N GLY A 392 -11.50 -25.52 -16.57
CA GLY A 392 -11.58 -24.10 -16.94
C GLY A 392 -12.10 -23.24 -15.80
N SER A 393 -12.16 -23.78 -14.57
CA SER A 393 -12.74 -23.12 -13.42
C SER A 393 -11.97 -21.87 -13.00
N TRP A 394 -10.64 -21.84 -13.15
CA TRP A 394 -9.86 -20.66 -12.81
C TRP A 394 -9.92 -19.63 -13.94
N SER A 395 -10.87 -18.71 -13.79
CA SER A 395 -10.99 -17.54 -14.65
C SER A 395 -9.90 -16.52 -14.35
N ALA A 396 -9.36 -15.89 -15.40
CA ALA A 396 -8.42 -14.79 -15.24
C ALA A 396 -9.08 -13.61 -14.52
N LEU A 397 -8.29 -12.86 -13.76
CA LEU A 397 -8.71 -11.61 -13.14
C LEU A 397 -8.99 -10.58 -14.24
N GLU A 398 -10.23 -10.10 -14.27
CA GLU A 398 -10.67 -9.02 -15.14
C GLU A 398 -10.91 -7.74 -14.31
N PRO A 399 -10.61 -6.53 -14.82
CA PRO A 399 -10.76 -5.27 -14.08
C PRO A 399 -12.19 -4.96 -13.58
N ARG A 400 -13.20 -5.67 -14.07
CA ARG A 400 -14.61 -5.53 -13.62
C ARG A 400 -15.09 -6.69 -12.74
N ARG A 401 -14.35 -7.81 -12.70
CA ARG A 401 -14.80 -9.03 -12.03
C ARG A 401 -13.94 -9.42 -10.84
N HIS A 402 -12.65 -9.06 -10.83
CA HIS A 402 -11.72 -9.32 -9.73
C HIS A 402 -11.75 -10.78 -9.24
N TRP A 403 -11.76 -11.73 -10.21
CA TRP A 403 -11.73 -13.15 -9.91
C TRP A 403 -10.44 -13.52 -9.19
N TYR A 404 -10.56 -14.32 -8.13
CA TYR A 404 -9.42 -14.92 -7.45
C TYR A 404 -9.75 -16.36 -7.05
N MET A 405 -8.71 -17.19 -6.91
CA MET A 405 -8.84 -18.55 -6.43
C MET A 405 -8.52 -18.62 -4.95
N ASN A 406 -9.48 -19.06 -4.14
CA ASN A 406 -9.31 -19.30 -2.72
C ASN A 406 -8.79 -20.72 -2.48
N PHE A 407 -7.57 -20.83 -1.95
CA PHE A 407 -6.98 -22.10 -1.54
C PHE A 407 -7.20 -22.32 -0.05
N ASN A 408 -8.27 -23.04 0.27
CA ASN A 408 -8.53 -23.53 1.61
C ASN A 408 -8.64 -25.05 1.54
N TYR A 409 -7.60 -25.75 2.00
CA TYR A 409 -7.60 -27.22 2.08
C TYR A 409 -7.81 -27.70 3.52
N SER A 410 -8.50 -26.89 4.32
CA SER A 410 -8.76 -27.20 5.73
C SER A 410 -9.72 -28.37 5.89
N HIS A 411 -10.57 -28.62 4.89
CA HIS A 411 -11.60 -29.66 4.89
C HIS A 411 -11.38 -30.69 3.78
N TRP A 412 -11.76 -31.94 4.03
CA TRP A 412 -11.56 -33.05 3.10
C TRP A 412 -12.27 -32.86 1.75
N SER A 413 -13.47 -32.25 1.75
CA SER A 413 -14.21 -31.96 0.51
C SER A 413 -13.46 -30.99 -0.40
N GLU A 414 -12.74 -30.03 0.18
CA GLU A 414 -12.03 -28.97 -0.55
C GLU A 414 -10.69 -29.46 -1.13
N MET A 415 -10.15 -30.56 -0.62
CA MET A 415 -8.94 -31.20 -1.16
C MET A 415 -9.13 -31.88 -2.52
N SER A 416 -10.39 -32.07 -2.94
CA SER A 416 -10.72 -32.71 -4.21
C SER A 416 -10.78 -31.74 -5.38
N ILE A 417 -10.73 -30.43 -5.11
CA ILE A 417 -10.79 -29.36 -6.10
C ILE A 417 -9.54 -28.49 -6.02
N PRO A 418 -9.11 -27.86 -7.14
CA PRO A 418 -7.97 -26.95 -7.16
C PRO A 418 -8.07 -25.73 -6.24
N GLY A 419 -9.27 -25.41 -5.77
CA GLY A 419 -9.60 -24.22 -5.02
C GLY A 419 -11.04 -23.79 -5.35
N LYS A 420 -11.52 -22.77 -4.65
CA LYS A 420 -12.83 -22.19 -4.91
C LYS A 420 -12.68 -20.83 -5.60
N LEU A 421 -13.27 -20.68 -6.78
CA LEU A 421 -13.28 -19.41 -7.48
C LEU A 421 -14.24 -18.44 -6.77
N GLU A 422 -13.71 -17.30 -6.35
CA GLU A 422 -14.44 -16.24 -5.67
C GLU A 422 -14.11 -14.87 -6.29
N ARG A 423 -14.76 -13.81 -5.80
CA ARG A 423 -14.60 -12.45 -6.31
C ARG A 423 -14.35 -11.47 -5.18
N ASP A 424 -13.71 -10.36 -5.53
CA ASP A 424 -13.71 -9.14 -4.72
C ASP A 424 -13.16 -9.40 -3.29
N TYR A 425 -12.00 -10.06 -3.19
CA TYR A 425 -11.36 -10.38 -1.92
C TYR A 425 -11.11 -9.12 -1.07
N ARG A 426 -11.66 -9.08 0.14
CA ARG A 426 -11.52 -7.97 1.12
C ARG A 426 -11.74 -6.59 0.46
N TYR A 427 -12.74 -6.48 -0.43
CA TYR A 427 -12.92 -5.29 -1.27
C TYR A 427 -13.09 -3.99 -0.46
N GLU A 428 -13.65 -4.06 0.74
CA GLU A 428 -13.83 -2.87 1.58
C GLU A 428 -12.50 -2.38 2.16
N GLU A 429 -11.63 -3.30 2.62
CA GLU A 429 -10.29 -2.98 3.10
C GLU A 429 -9.39 -2.52 1.96
N VAL A 430 -9.50 -3.18 0.80
CA VAL A 430 -8.77 -2.77 -0.41
C VAL A 430 -9.17 -1.35 -0.82
N ALA A 431 -10.46 -1.02 -0.80
CA ALA A 431 -10.94 0.34 -1.08
C ALA A 431 -10.51 1.34 0.01
N PHE A 432 -10.51 0.93 1.28
CA PHE A 432 -10.04 1.75 2.39
C PHE A 432 -8.59 2.22 2.15
N TRP A 433 -7.70 1.29 1.80
CA TRP A 433 -6.28 1.60 1.59
C TRP A 433 -5.96 2.26 0.25
N ASN A 434 -6.61 1.85 -0.84
CA ASN A 434 -6.27 2.35 -2.18
C ASN A 434 -7.04 3.62 -2.57
N GLU A 435 -8.21 3.90 -1.96
CA GLU A 435 -9.05 5.03 -2.31
C GLU A 435 -9.23 6.01 -1.14
N TYR A 436 -9.71 5.52 0.01
CA TYR A 436 -10.11 6.38 1.14
C TYR A 436 -8.91 7.06 1.82
N ILE A 437 -7.88 6.31 2.20
CA ILE A 437 -6.68 6.88 2.87
C ILE A 437 -5.98 7.91 1.96
N PRO A 438 -5.67 7.63 0.67
CA PRO A 438 -5.10 8.63 -0.23
C PRO A 438 -5.98 9.87 -0.40
N ALA A 439 -7.31 9.72 -0.45
CA ALA A 439 -8.23 10.85 -0.50
C ALA A 439 -8.16 11.69 0.78
N LEU A 440 -8.10 11.04 1.95
CA LEU A 440 -8.03 11.70 3.26
C LEU A 440 -6.77 12.56 3.42
N VAL A 441 -5.64 12.12 2.85
CA VAL A 441 -4.38 12.90 2.81
C VAL A 441 -4.54 14.22 2.03
N ASN A 442 -5.36 14.21 0.98
CA ASN A 442 -5.57 15.36 0.10
C ASN A 442 -6.57 16.38 0.68
N TYR A 443 -7.34 16.01 1.70
CA TYR A 443 -8.18 16.97 2.42
C TYR A 443 -7.31 17.86 3.31
N MET A 444 -7.16 19.12 2.90
CA MET A 444 -6.53 20.13 3.74
C MET A 444 -7.39 20.34 4.98
N THR A 445 -6.91 19.94 6.16
CA THR A 445 -7.39 20.54 7.39
C THR A 445 -6.99 22.00 7.34
N THR A 446 -7.93 22.95 7.48
CA THR A 446 -7.60 24.37 7.59
C THR A 446 -6.82 24.59 8.89
N THR A 447 -5.52 24.37 8.89
CA THR A 447 -4.63 24.73 10.00
C THR A 447 -4.35 26.21 9.87
N PHE A 448 -5.14 27.03 10.58
CA PHE A 448 -4.82 28.45 10.73
C PHE A 448 -3.50 28.60 11.49
N PRO A 449 -2.62 29.54 11.10
CA PRO A 449 -1.42 29.84 11.86
C PRO A 449 -1.77 30.15 13.33
N PRO A 450 -0.92 29.78 14.31
CA PRO A 450 -1.17 30.08 15.73
C PRO A 450 -1.44 31.56 16.02
N SER A 451 -0.86 32.46 15.22
CA SER A 451 -1.09 33.91 15.27
C SER A 451 -2.51 34.31 14.87
N GLU A 452 -3.12 33.61 13.91
CA GLU A 452 -4.51 33.88 13.53
C GLU A 452 -5.50 33.35 14.56
N VAL A 453 -5.17 32.24 15.23
CA VAL A 453 -5.98 31.71 16.33
C VAL A 453 -6.03 32.70 17.50
N SER A 454 -4.90 33.30 17.88
CA SER A 454 -4.85 34.30 18.96
C SER A 454 -5.60 35.58 18.58
N VAL A 455 -5.41 36.09 17.35
CA VAL A 455 -6.11 37.27 16.83
C VAL A 455 -7.61 37.01 16.76
N ARG A 456 -8.06 35.84 16.30
CA ARG A 456 -9.48 35.50 16.22
C ARG A 456 -10.12 35.35 17.59
N ARG A 457 -9.40 34.83 18.58
CA ARG A 457 -9.86 34.76 19.97
C ARG A 457 -10.03 36.16 20.58
N GLN A 458 -9.10 37.07 20.29
CA GLN A 458 -9.20 38.48 20.67
C GLN A 458 -10.36 39.18 19.94
N LEU A 459 -10.55 38.90 18.65
CA LEU A 459 -11.64 39.48 17.85
C LEU A 459 -13.01 39.01 18.34
N MET A 460 -13.15 37.72 18.67
CA MET A 460 -14.39 37.19 19.26
C MET A 460 -14.65 37.80 20.64
N ALA A 461 -13.63 37.92 21.50
CA ALA A 461 -13.77 38.59 22.79
C ALA A 461 -14.19 40.07 22.62
N PHE A 462 -13.60 40.79 21.66
CA PHE A 462 -13.98 42.16 21.34
C PHE A 462 -15.43 42.25 20.84
N GLN A 463 -15.85 41.37 19.92
CA GLN A 463 -17.23 41.31 19.42
C GLN A 463 -18.24 41.06 20.54
N TRP A 464 -17.94 40.13 21.46
CA TRP A 464 -18.80 39.87 22.62
C TRP A 464 -18.88 41.07 23.56
N VAL A 465 -17.75 41.73 23.86
CA VAL A 465 -17.73 42.93 24.70
C VAL A 465 -18.52 44.07 24.07
N VAL A 466 -18.33 44.33 22.77
CA VAL A 466 -19.07 45.36 22.04
C VAL A 466 -20.57 45.05 22.02
N ALA A 467 -20.96 43.80 21.75
CA ALA A 467 -22.36 43.39 21.76
C ALA A 467 -23.02 43.62 23.14
N VAL A 468 -22.31 43.30 24.23
CA VAL A 468 -22.78 43.55 25.60
C VAL A 468 -22.93 45.05 25.87
N VAL A 469 -21.94 45.86 25.50
CA VAL A 469 -22.00 47.32 25.68
C VAL A 469 -23.16 47.94 24.90
N VAL A 470 -23.35 47.54 23.64
CA VAL A 470 -24.47 48.01 22.81
C VAL A 470 -25.81 47.61 23.42
N ALA A 471 -25.93 46.38 23.95
CA ALA A 471 -27.14 45.93 24.63
C ALA A 471 -27.44 46.78 25.90
N PHE A 472 -26.42 47.10 26.69
CA PHE A 472 -26.57 47.98 27.86
C PHE A 472 -26.96 49.41 27.48
N LEU A 473 -26.37 49.97 26.42
CA LEU A 473 -26.71 51.30 25.93
C LEU A 473 -28.16 51.36 25.42
N LEU A 474 -28.60 50.34 24.68
CA LEU A 474 -29.99 50.23 24.22
C LEU A 474 -30.94 50.10 25.42
N LEU A 475 -30.61 49.27 26.42
CA LEU A 475 -31.39 49.16 27.65
C LEU A 475 -31.48 50.50 28.37
N PHE A 476 -30.37 51.23 28.49
CA PHE A 476 -30.32 52.54 29.12
C PHE A 476 -31.17 53.57 28.37
N ILE A 477 -31.12 53.58 27.03
CA ILE A 477 -31.96 54.45 26.19
C ILE A 477 -33.45 54.11 26.38
N VAL A 478 -33.81 52.84 26.42
CA VAL A 478 -35.21 52.42 26.65
C VAL A 478 -35.68 52.81 28.05
N LEU A 479 -34.84 52.62 29.08
CA LEU A 479 -35.18 52.99 30.45
C LEU A 479 -35.30 54.51 30.63
N THR A 480 -34.37 55.28 30.07
CA THR A 480 -34.41 56.75 30.12
C THR A 480 -35.54 57.33 29.28
N GLY A 481 -35.82 56.75 28.10
CA GLY A 481 -36.97 57.09 27.27
C GLY A 481 -38.30 56.76 27.97
N GLY A 482 -38.39 55.61 28.62
CA GLY A 482 -39.54 55.22 29.45
C GLY A 482 -39.74 56.14 30.66
N PHE A 483 -38.66 56.55 31.32
CA PHE A 483 -38.70 57.51 32.42
C PHE A 483 -39.12 58.91 31.94
N ALA A 484 -38.56 59.39 30.83
CA ALA A 484 -38.94 60.66 30.22
C ALA A 484 -40.40 60.67 29.77
N TYR A 485 -40.89 59.56 29.19
CA TYR A 485 -42.30 59.40 28.84
C TYR A 485 -43.22 59.50 30.06
N GLN A 486 -42.89 58.81 31.16
CA GLN A 486 -43.67 58.90 32.40
C GLN A 486 -43.64 60.29 33.05
N VAL A 487 -42.54 61.03 32.93
CA VAL A 487 -42.44 62.41 33.41
C VAL A 487 -43.26 63.37 32.54
N CYS A 488 -43.24 63.21 31.21
CA CYS A 488 -44.04 64.01 30.29
C CYS A 488 -45.55 63.74 30.43
N GLU A 489 -45.95 62.48 30.64
CA GLU A 489 -47.36 62.12 30.84
C GLU A 489 -47.92 62.68 32.14
N ARG A 490 -47.11 62.76 33.21
CA ARG A 490 -47.47 63.45 34.47
C ARG A 490 -47.48 64.98 34.36
N SER A 491 -46.89 65.55 33.31
CA SER A 491 -46.77 67.00 33.11
C SER A 491 -47.85 67.60 32.19
N GLN A 492 -48.67 66.78 31.53
CA GLN A 492 -49.73 67.28 30.64
C GLN A 492 -51.02 67.56 31.43
N SER A 493 -51.13 68.82 31.90
CA SER A 493 -52.37 69.47 32.30
C SER A 493 -53.28 69.68 31.08
N PRO A 494 -54.60 69.42 31.15
CA PRO A 494 -55.49 69.44 30.01
C PRO A 494 -55.89 70.88 29.68
N ASN A 495 -55.01 71.62 29.02
CA ASN A 495 -55.32 72.83 28.26
C ASN A 495 -54.05 73.28 27.56
N ASP A 496 -53.81 72.81 26.33
CA ASP A 496 -53.31 73.70 25.30
C ASP A 496 -53.50 73.15 23.87
N ILE A 497 -54.22 73.96 23.08
CA ILE A 497 -53.93 74.32 21.68
C ILE A 497 -54.11 73.18 20.66
N LYS A 498 -55.26 73.02 19.99
CA LYS A 498 -55.78 73.84 18.86
C LYS A 498 -54.71 74.30 17.86
N GLU A 499 -54.37 73.44 16.91
CA GLU A 499 -54.04 73.87 15.56
C GLU A 499 -54.68 72.95 14.52
N SER A 500 -55.39 73.59 13.59
CA SER A 500 -56.18 72.99 12.53
C SER A 500 -55.44 73.12 11.21
N HIS A 501 -54.94 72.04 10.61
CA HIS A 501 -54.69 72.00 9.18
C HIS A 501 -55.07 70.65 8.57
N ARG A 502 -55.86 70.76 7.51
CA ARG A 502 -56.59 69.76 6.73
C ARG A 502 -55.78 68.51 6.35
N LEU A 503 -56.45 67.36 6.50
CA LEU A 503 -56.19 66.11 5.80
C LEU A 503 -56.44 66.30 4.30
N VAL A 504 -55.50 65.86 3.47
CA VAL A 504 -55.74 65.55 2.05
C VAL A 504 -55.74 64.03 1.93
N GLU A 505 -56.91 63.46 1.72
CA GLU A 505 -57.08 62.14 1.11
C GLU A 505 -56.92 62.30 -0.40
N HIS A 506 -56.16 61.42 -1.07
CA HIS A 506 -56.69 60.78 -2.28
C HIS A 506 -56.00 59.45 -2.58
N VAL A 507 -56.84 58.52 -2.99
CA VAL A 507 -56.66 57.07 -3.18
C VAL A 507 -56.64 56.77 -4.67
N ASP A 508 -55.91 55.72 -5.02
CA ASP A 508 -55.96 54.81 -6.18
C ASP A 508 -56.99 55.04 -7.30
N ASN A 509 -56.56 54.84 -8.56
CA ASN A 509 -56.91 53.64 -9.33
C ASN A 509 -56.47 53.69 -10.81
N PHE A 510 -55.92 52.55 -11.25
CA PHE A 510 -56.19 51.83 -12.51
C PHE A 510 -56.55 52.62 -13.79
N ASN A 511 -55.80 52.38 -14.88
CA ASN A 511 -56.26 51.42 -15.90
C ASN A 511 -55.24 51.15 -17.02
N SER A 512 -55.20 49.86 -17.35
CA SER A 512 -54.59 49.16 -18.47
C SER A 512 -55.24 49.43 -19.82
N ALA A 513 -54.50 49.18 -20.92
CA ALA A 513 -54.88 48.67 -22.26
C ALA A 513 -53.99 49.34 -23.32
N SER A 514 -53.48 48.73 -24.39
CA SER A 514 -53.80 47.48 -25.10
C SER A 514 -52.71 47.19 -26.16
N SER A 515 -52.55 45.90 -26.51
CA SER A 515 -52.37 45.32 -27.88
C SER A 515 -51.19 45.78 -28.77
N SER A 516 -50.55 45.02 -29.67
CA SER A 516 -50.66 43.63 -30.18
C SER A 516 -49.56 43.41 -31.24
N ILE A 517 -48.93 42.23 -31.24
CA ILE A 517 -48.58 41.31 -32.37
C ILE A 517 -48.45 41.86 -33.82
N HIS A 518 -47.30 41.56 -34.47
CA HIS A 518 -47.08 40.98 -35.84
C HIS A 518 -45.74 41.50 -36.44
N GLU A 519 -44.68 40.69 -36.60
CA GLU A 519 -44.30 39.73 -37.68
C GLU A 519 -42.98 40.19 -38.36
N PRO A 520 -42.27 39.36 -39.18
CA PRO A 520 -40.82 39.19 -39.11
C PRO A 520 -40.07 39.73 -40.36
N HIS A 521 -38.73 39.75 -40.37
CA HIS A 521 -37.88 39.28 -41.51
C HIS A 521 -36.37 39.62 -41.39
N PHE A 522 -35.56 38.62 -41.81
CA PHE A 522 -34.20 38.64 -42.39
C PHE A 522 -33.03 39.23 -41.56
N HIS A 523 -31.89 38.55 -41.37
CA HIS A 523 -31.03 37.96 -42.40
C HIS A 523 -30.14 36.80 -41.91
N ARG A 524 -29.90 35.84 -42.82
CA ARG A 524 -28.88 34.77 -42.81
C ARG A 524 -27.43 35.30 -42.83
N ILE A 525 -26.50 34.43 -42.42
CA ILE A 525 -25.18 34.04 -43.03
C ILE A 525 -24.26 33.61 -41.85
N SER A 526 -24.22 32.34 -41.45
CA SER A 526 -23.42 31.19 -41.94
C SER A 526 -22.00 31.06 -41.37
N ASN A 527 -21.79 29.94 -40.67
CA ASN A 527 -20.61 29.06 -40.56
C ASN A 527 -19.23 29.64 -40.20
N LEU A 528 -18.74 29.29 -39.00
CA LEU A 528 -17.73 28.24 -38.78
C LEU A 528 -17.75 27.80 -37.31
#